data_AF-A0A2E4WSR2-F1
#
_entry.id   AF-A0A2E4WSR2-F1
#
_cell.length_a   1.000
_cell.length_b   1.000
_cell.length_c   1.000
_cell.angle_alpha   90.00
_cell.angle_beta   90.00
_cell.angle_gamma   90.00
#
_symmetry.space_group_name_H-M   'P 1'
#
loop_
_entity.id
_entity.type
_entity.pdbx_description
1 polymer ?
#
loop_
_entity_poly.entity_id
_entity_poly.type
_entity_poly.pdbx_seq_one_letter_code
_entity_poly.pdbx_strand_id
1 'polypeptide(L)' 'MFMQNQEVIKIIDNLKGRRKYEEKKATKLGFNSLYEYIEDKILKQKKAIEDKQRSLELIKTQKILSERKNKKKKSCGCC' A
#
# COMPACT_ATOMS: atom_id res chain seq x y z
N MET A 1 6.10 -4.63 24.25
CA MET A 1 5.14 -3.50 24.22
C MET A 1 4.02 -3.86 23.28
N PHE A 2 2.82 -4.14 23.80
CA PHE A 2 1.61 -4.21 22.99
C PHE A 2 1.29 -2.78 22.55
N MET A 3 1.75 -2.40 21.36
CA MET A 3 1.12 -1.29 20.65
C MET A 3 -0.32 -1.74 20.42
N GLN A 4 -1.22 -1.42 21.35
CA GLN A 4 -2.66 -1.50 21.10
C GLN A 4 -2.87 -0.68 19.85
N ASN A 5 -3.12 -1.34 18.71
CA ASN A 5 -3.31 -0.66 17.45
C ASN A 5 -4.61 0.13 17.59
N GLN A 6 -4.51 1.36 18.10
CA GLN A 6 -5.63 2.29 18.23
C GLN A 6 -6.30 2.48 16.88
N GLU A 7 -5.54 2.34 15.78
CA GLU A 7 -6.07 2.27 14.41
C GLU A 7 -7.05 1.10 14.22
N VAL A 8 -6.70 -0.11 14.66
CA VAL A 8 -7.57 -1.29 14.57
C VAL A 8 -8.84 -1.09 15.39
N ILE A 9 -8.72 -0.57 16.62
CA ILE A 9 -9.87 -0.30 17.49
C ILE A 9 -10.80 0.74 16.84
N LYS A 10 -10.23 1.85 16.33
CA LYS A 10 -11.00 2.89 15.62
C LYS A 10 -11.71 2.32 14.39
N ILE A 11 -11.05 1.48 13.60
CA ILE A 11 -11.67 0.86 12.43
C ILE A 11 -12.82 -0.04 12.87
N ILE A 12 -12.61 -0.88 13.88
CA ILE A 12 -13.62 -1.78 14.41
C ILE A 12 -14.84 -1.01 14.94
N ASP A 13 -14.62 0.11 15.63
CA ASP A 13 -15.69 1.00 16.10
C ASP A 13 -16.47 1.62 14.93
N ASN A 14 -15.75 2.08 13.90
CA ASN A 14 -16.34 2.63 12.68
C ASN A 14 -17.10 1.58 11.83
N LEU A 15 -16.87 0.28 12.02
CA LEU A 15 -17.59 -0.77 11.27
C LEU A 15 -19.09 -0.80 11.60
N LYS A 16 -19.53 -0.36 12.79
CA LYS A 16 -20.94 -0.34 13.23
C LYS A 16 -21.70 -1.60 12.78
N GLY A 17 -22.69 -1.48 11.88
CA GLY A 17 -23.50 -2.58 11.36
C GLY A 17 -22.77 -3.55 10.43
N ARG A 18 -21.63 -3.16 9.84
CA ARG A 18 -20.78 -4.03 9.01
C ARG A 18 -19.88 -4.96 9.83
N ARG A 19 -19.80 -4.77 11.15
CA ARG A 19 -18.96 -5.57 12.04
C ARG A 19 -19.24 -7.07 11.93
N LYS A 20 -20.52 -7.48 11.94
CA LYS A 20 -20.93 -8.88 11.80
C LYS A 20 -20.48 -9.52 10.48
N TYR A 21 -20.46 -8.74 9.40
CA TYR A 21 -19.99 -9.23 8.10
C TYR A 21 -18.49 -9.47 8.13
N GLU A 22 -17.72 -8.51 8.64
CA GLU A 22 -16.26 -8.64 8.74
C GLU A 22 -15.87 -9.74 9.74
N GLU A 23 -16.62 -9.93 10.82
CA GLU A 23 -16.38 -11.01 11.79
C GLU A 23 -16.60 -12.39 11.16
N LYS A 24 -17.71 -12.60 10.44
CA LYS A 24 -17.94 -13.84 9.67
C LYS A 24 -16.84 -14.07 8.63
N LYS A 25 -16.36 -13.00 7.99
CA LYS A 25 -15.29 -13.07 7.01
C LYS A 25 -13.94 -13.43 7.66
N ALA A 26 -13.64 -12.86 8.82
CA ALA A 26 -12.45 -13.18 9.61
C ALA A 26 -12.44 -14.69 9.95
N THR A 27 -13.55 -15.21 10.50
CA THR A 27 -13.69 -16.64 10.80
C THR A 27 -13.56 -17.50 9.55
N LYS A 28 -14.20 -17.10 8.43
CA LYS A 28 -14.11 -17.83 7.15
C LYS A 28 -12.69 -17.91 6.60
N LEU A 29 -11.87 -16.89 6.87
CA LEU A 29 -10.47 -16.84 6.46
C LEU A 29 -9.52 -17.49 7.48
N GLY A 30 -10.04 -18.02 8.60
CA GLY A 30 -9.25 -18.70 9.62
C GLY A 30 -8.58 -17.80 10.64
N PHE A 31 -8.99 -16.53 10.74
CA PHE A 31 -8.50 -15.63 11.79
C PHE A 31 -9.18 -15.93 13.13
N ASN A 32 -8.41 -15.83 14.21
CA ASN A 32 -8.91 -16.10 15.56
C ASN A 32 -9.84 -14.99 16.09
N SER A 33 -9.70 -13.77 15.56
CA SER A 33 -10.49 -12.60 15.97
C SER A 33 -10.62 -11.60 14.83
N LEU A 34 -11.69 -10.80 14.87
CA LEU A 34 -11.84 -9.63 14.00
C LEU A 34 -10.63 -8.69 14.12
N TYR A 35 -10.01 -8.59 15.30
CA TYR A 35 -8.83 -7.75 15.50
C TYR A 35 -7.65 -8.19 14.62
N GLU A 36 -7.33 -9.49 14.63
CA GLU A 36 -6.25 -10.09 13.84
C GLU A 36 -6.49 -9.91 12.33
N TYR A 37 -7.75 -10.07 11.90
CA TYR A 37 -8.13 -9.84 10.51
C TYR A 37 -7.95 -8.37 10.08
N ILE A 38 -8.38 -7.42 10.92
CA ILE A 38 -8.27 -5.99 10.61
C ILE A 38 -6.80 -5.56 10.65
N GLU A 39 -5.99 -6.08 11.57
CA GLU A 39 -4.56 -5.84 11.63
C GLU A 39 -3.83 -6.30 10.35
N ASP A 40 -4.07 -7.54 9.91
CA ASP A 40 -3.54 -8.06 8.64
C ASP A 40 -3.96 -7.20 7.44
N LYS A 41 -5.22 -6.75 7.41
CA LYS A 41 -5.76 -5.88 6.35
C LYS A 41 -5.06 -4.52 6.29
N ILE A 42 -4.69 -3.94 7.45
CA ILE A 42 -3.94 -2.68 7.51
C ILE A 42 -2.51 -2.91 7.02
N LEU A 43 -1.84 -3.97 7.46
CA LEU A 43 -0.48 -4.30 7.06
C LEU A 43 -0.37 -4.52 5.54
N LYS A 44 -1.32 -5.26 4.96
CA LYS A 44 -1.40 -5.47 3.50
C LYS A 44 -1.59 -4.17 2.74
N GLN A 45 -2.44 -3.26 3.24
CA GLN A 45 -2.64 -1.96 2.61
C GLN A 45 -1.39 -1.09 2.69
N LYS A 46 -0.73 -1.00 3.86
CA LYS A 46 0.53 -0.25 4.02
C LYS A 46 1.59 -0.76 3.03
N LYS A 47 1.74 -2.09 2.95
CA LYS A 47 2.68 -2.72 2.01
C LYS A 47 2.34 -2.44 0.54
N ALA A 48 1.06 -2.51 0.17
CA ALA A 48 0.62 -2.24 -1.20
C ALA A 48 0.84 -0.76 -1.60
N ILE A 49 0.62 0.17 -0.68
CA ILE A 49 0.88 1.59 -0.90
C ILE A 49 2.39 1.83 -1.09
N GLU A 50 3.21 1.26 -0.22
CA GLU A 50 4.67 1.40 -0.29
C GLU A 50 5.24 0.80 -1.59
N ASP A 51 4.79 -0.38 -2.00
CA ASP A 51 5.20 -1.01 -3.26
C ASP A 51 4.80 -0.18 -4.49
N LYS A 52 3.59 0.42 -4.43
CA LYS A 52 3.11 1.33 -5.49
C LYS A 52 3.91 2.63 -5.53
N GLN A 53 4.30 3.18 -4.38
CA GLN A 53 5.17 4.35 -4.32
C GLN A 53 6.56 4.02 -4.89
N ARG A 54 7.15 2.91 -4.45
CA ARG A 54 8.47 2.46 -4.92
C ARG A 54 8.50 2.23 -6.43
N SER A 55 7.48 1.56 -6.99
CA SER A 55 7.39 1.36 -8.44
C SER A 55 7.23 2.68 -9.20
N LEU A 56 6.42 3.62 -8.70
CA LEU A 56 6.29 4.96 -9.28
C LEU A 56 7.61 5.74 -9.24
N GLU A 57 8.36 5.66 -8.15
CA GLU A 57 9.67 6.31 -8.04
C GLU A 57 10.71 5.72 -9.01
N LEU A 58 10.72 4.40 -9.18
CA LEU A 58 11.58 3.73 -10.16
C LEU A 58 11.22 4.15 -11.59
N ILE A 59 9.93 4.21 -11.92
CA ILE A 59 9.45 4.66 -13.24
C ILE A 59 9.85 6.12 -13.48
N LYS A 60 9.65 7.01 -12.50
CA LYS A 60 10.06 8.42 -12.60
C LYS A 60 11.56 8.56 -12.79
N THR A 61 12.36 7.84 -12.01
CA THR A 61 13.83 7.89 -12.08
C THR A 61 14.33 7.37 -13.42
N GLN A 62 13.76 6.26 -13.92
CA GLN A 62 14.11 5.70 -15.22
C GLN A 62 13.75 6.64 -16.36
N LYS A 63 12.59 7.32 -16.29
CA LYS A 63 12.15 8.31 -17.28
C LYS A 63 13.08 9.53 -17.32
N ILE A 64 13.46 10.06 -16.15
CA ILE A 64 14.42 11.17 -16.06
C ILE A 64 15.78 10.76 -16.66
N LEU A 65 16.24 9.53 -16.38
CA LEU A 65 17.51 9.02 -16.91
C LEU A 65 17.48 8.87 -18.43
N SER A 66 16.37 8.38 -18.99
CA SER A 66 16.21 8.18 -20.43
C SER A 66 16.06 9.51 -21.18
N GLU A 67 15.36 10.49 -20.61
CA GLU A 67 15.28 11.86 -21.15
C GLU A 67 16.65 12.57 -21.15
N ARG A 68 17.45 12.41 -20.09
CA ARG A 68 18.83 12.92 -20.05
C ARG A 68 19.73 12.24 -21.10
N LYS A 69 19.57 10.94 -21.33
CA LYS A 69 20.31 10.22 -22.39
C LYS A 69 19.88 10.66 -23.80
N ASN A 70 18.60 10.96 -24.01
CA ASN A 70 18.09 11.42 -25.31
C ASN A 70 18.56 12.85 -25.64
N LYS A 71 18.61 13.75 -24.65
CA LYS A 71 19.16 15.11 -24.85
C LYS A 71 20.64 15.11 -25.24
N LYS A 72 21.45 14.18 -24.73
CA LYS A 72 22.88 14.07 -25.09
C LYS A 72 23.13 13.55 -26.52
N LYS A 73 22.13 12.99 -27.21
CA LYS A 73 22.28 12.43 -28.57
C LYS A 73 21.80 13.36 -29.70
N LYS A 74 21.31 14.58 -29.38
CA LYS A 74 20.77 15.53 -30.39
C LYS A 74 21.75 16.61 -30.87
N SER A 75 23.04 16.55 -30.55
CA SER A 75 24.05 17.42 -31.19
C SER A 75 24.67 16.71 -32.39
N CYS A 76 23.91 16.55 -33.47
CA CYS A 76 24.51 16.33 -34.79
C CYS A 76 24.55 17.69 -35.48
N GLY A 77 25.78 18.20 -35.64
CA GLY A 77 26.07 19.45 -36.33
C GLY A 77 25.61 19.39 -37.78
N CYS A 78 24.89 20.41 -38.18
CA CYS A 78 24.68 20.73 -39.58
C CYS A 78 25.17 22.16 -39.77
N CYS A 79 25.93 22.35 -40.86
CA CYS A 79 26.69 23.51 -41.31
C CYS A 79 28.16 23.52 -40.89
#